data_AF-A0A1F8LLX5-F1
#
_entry.id   AF-A0A1F8LLX5-F1
#
_cell.length_a   1.000
_cell.length_b   1.000
_cell.length_c   1.000
_cell.angle_alpha   90.00
_cell.angle_beta   90.00
_cell.angle_gamma   90.00
#
_symmetry.space_group_name_H-M   'P 1'
#
loop_
_entity.id
_entity.type
_entity.pdbx_description
1 polymer ?
#
loop_
_entity_poly.entity_id
_entity_poly.type
_entity_poly.pdbx_seq_one_letter_code
_entity_poly.pdbx_strand_id
1 'polypeptide(L)'
;MFQVAEVEQAGIPTVSLLYKDQDECFVQAATMSGSPCLRRIHVSRTLPGPEDVDGFLPDLLDELVRPLTEEESSGGVLKALGDERILFEGTLEEAEKVYNEVEKITYLRYNPPIAKYTDGLPVLIPTEERVKKMLAHTSHAPDELIIHQKDHGRMVLGMGEGAKKGNPVLFQPVKRTATVEQVAVNAVMAGCKPEYFPVVLTIAEAGGGGGFDGRGSQGYVVSGPIAREIGMNFDVGIFGPGNPANRSIGRAAELMWRNFGGNIPNVTNCGVMGAPLFNCIPEDIDSLPPGWKGLNEEYDYMKDESIIYIINLGRGGTTNIHRTEFSPGGYRALQKSGHGGIARRLGVKGIPGPHNFFEYMLTELWAGREGGITFLMLPQMARHMYDLGFKSKDEIYEWLQKKSYVTMKEYRTHSWPDVQTNAWLGIEPTSGKPYKELPDDYMVPMIADPYDSCIIVTGGGEEYPQWLGARRGAGNLAYCIDYWR
;
A
#
# COMPACT_ATOMS: atom_id res chain seq x y z
N MET A 1 -10.39 10.39 13.59
CA MET A 1 -9.69 10.72 14.84
C MET A 1 -9.22 12.17 14.85
N PHE A 2 -8.51 12.67 13.84
CA PHE A 2 -8.14 14.10 13.74
C PHE A 2 -9.34 15.05 13.90
N GLN A 3 -10.46 14.76 13.21
CA GLN A 3 -11.71 15.52 13.35
C GLN A 3 -12.30 15.51 14.77
N VAL A 4 -12.09 14.46 15.56
CA VAL A 4 -12.64 14.39 16.94
C VAL A 4 -11.80 15.24 17.88
N ALA A 5 -10.48 15.16 17.77
CA ALA A 5 -9.55 16.01 18.52
C ALA A 5 -9.79 17.49 18.24
N GLU A 6 -10.01 17.85 16.97
CA GLU A 6 -10.32 19.23 16.55
C GLU A 6 -11.65 19.73 17.13
N VAL A 7 -12.69 18.89 17.14
CA VAL A 7 -14.02 19.25 17.69
C VAL A 7 -13.93 19.46 19.21
N GLU A 8 -13.20 18.60 19.93
CA GLU A 8 -12.96 18.77 21.37
C GLU A 8 -12.16 20.04 21.66
N GLN A 9 -11.09 20.29 20.90
CA GLN A 9 -10.27 21.51 21.01
C GLN A 9 -11.07 22.79 20.69
N ALA A 10 -12.14 22.67 19.89
CA ALA A 10 -13.10 23.75 19.64
C ALA A 10 -14.11 23.96 20.79
N GLY A 11 -14.00 23.22 21.89
CA GLY A 11 -14.85 23.35 23.09
C GLY A 11 -16.21 22.66 22.97
N ILE A 12 -16.37 21.74 22.01
CA ILE A 12 -17.58 20.92 21.88
C ILE A 12 -17.28 19.56 22.55
N PRO A 13 -18.00 19.19 23.62
CA PRO A 13 -17.79 17.90 24.27
C PRO A 13 -18.02 16.73 23.31
N THR A 14 -17.05 15.83 23.23
CA THR A 14 -17.10 14.63 22.39
C THR A 14 -16.74 13.39 23.17
N VAL A 15 -17.38 12.28 22.80
CA VAL A 15 -17.07 10.94 23.30
C VAL A 15 -17.04 10.00 22.11
N SER A 16 -15.93 9.29 21.93
CA SER A 16 -15.80 8.32 20.83
C SER A 16 -16.37 6.97 21.20
N LEU A 17 -17.20 6.39 20.32
CA LEU A 17 -17.61 4.99 20.42
C LEU A 17 -16.51 4.12 19.81
N LEU A 18 -15.98 3.18 20.60
CA LEU A 18 -14.83 2.38 20.18
C LEU A 18 -15.00 0.90 20.57
N TYR A 19 -14.42 0.00 19.79
CA TYR A 19 -14.29 -1.38 20.24
C TYR A 19 -13.12 -1.53 21.21
N LYS A 20 -13.32 -2.28 22.31
CA LYS A 20 -12.31 -2.47 23.37
C LYS A 20 -10.96 -2.95 22.84
N ASP A 21 -10.94 -3.76 21.80
CA ASP A 21 -9.70 -4.27 21.20
C ASP A 21 -8.91 -3.21 20.40
N GLN A 22 -9.53 -2.07 20.10
CA GLN A 22 -8.94 -0.95 19.35
C GLN A 22 -8.50 0.22 20.26
N ASP A 23 -8.63 0.07 21.58
CA ASP A 23 -8.43 1.14 22.56
C ASP A 23 -7.05 1.78 22.50
N GLU A 24 -6.01 0.95 22.49
CA GLU A 24 -4.63 1.45 22.44
C GLU A 24 -4.33 2.16 21.10
N CYS A 25 -4.81 1.63 19.97
CA CYS A 25 -4.69 2.26 18.65
C CYS A 25 -5.36 3.66 18.65
N PHE A 26 -6.49 3.82 19.37
CA PHE A 26 -7.12 5.11 19.57
C PHE A 26 -6.27 6.06 20.44
N VAL A 27 -5.74 5.59 21.57
CA VAL A 27 -4.87 6.39 22.46
C VAL A 27 -3.66 6.91 21.69
N GLN A 28 -2.99 6.07 20.91
CA GLN A 28 -1.84 6.48 20.11
C GLN A 28 -2.22 7.54 19.08
N ALA A 29 -3.33 7.36 18.37
CA ALA A 29 -3.81 8.35 17.41
C ALA A 29 -4.26 9.68 18.07
N ALA A 30 -4.89 9.61 19.24
CA ALA A 30 -5.29 10.77 20.03
C ALA A 30 -4.07 11.54 20.55
N THR A 31 -3.07 10.82 21.04
CA THR A 31 -1.76 11.35 21.45
C THR A 31 -1.06 12.09 20.31
N MET A 32 -1.01 11.50 19.11
CA MET A 32 -0.43 12.15 17.93
C MET A 32 -1.19 13.41 17.52
N SER A 33 -2.47 13.52 17.90
CA SER A 33 -3.31 14.69 17.65
C SER A 33 -3.21 15.73 18.77
N GLY A 34 -2.36 15.51 19.78
CA GLY A 34 -2.15 16.39 20.92
C GLY A 34 -3.20 16.28 22.03
N SER A 35 -4.08 15.28 21.95
CA SER A 35 -5.20 15.06 22.87
C SER A 35 -5.19 13.61 23.41
N PRO A 36 -4.17 13.21 24.18
CA PRO A 36 -4.00 11.82 24.64
C PRO A 36 -5.16 11.29 25.49
N CYS A 37 -5.89 12.20 26.16
CA CYS A 37 -6.98 11.89 27.06
C CYS A 37 -8.37 12.08 26.42
N LEU A 38 -8.51 11.95 25.09
CA LEU A 38 -9.84 11.98 24.46
C LEU A 38 -10.78 10.94 25.06
N ARG A 39 -11.98 11.40 25.45
CA ARG A 39 -13.03 10.56 26.01
C ARG A 39 -13.52 9.54 25.02
N ARG A 40 -13.75 8.33 25.52
CA ARG A 40 -14.22 7.20 24.73
C ARG A 40 -14.91 6.19 25.62
N ILE A 41 -15.87 5.48 25.04
CA ILE A 41 -16.55 4.36 25.67
C ILE A 41 -16.46 3.13 24.78
N HIS A 42 -16.57 1.95 25.38
CA HIS A 42 -16.50 0.69 24.65
C HIS A 42 -17.88 0.19 24.26
N VAL A 43 -18.04 -0.09 22.97
CA VAL A 43 -19.26 -0.67 22.39
C VAL A 43 -19.04 -2.13 22.01
N SER A 44 -20.11 -2.90 21.87
CA SER A 44 -20.03 -4.31 21.56
C SER A 44 -19.79 -4.56 20.07
N ARG A 45 -18.94 -5.54 19.77
CA ARG A 45 -18.80 -6.08 18.40
C ARG A 45 -19.90 -7.10 18.05
N THR A 46 -20.60 -7.63 19.04
CA THR A 46 -21.43 -8.83 18.88
C THR A 46 -22.90 -8.60 19.20
N LEU A 47 -23.22 -7.55 19.96
CA LEU A 47 -24.62 -7.21 20.22
C LEU A 47 -25.22 -6.55 18.98
N PRO A 48 -26.48 -6.84 18.65
CA PRO A 48 -27.25 -6.04 17.69
C PRO A 48 -27.26 -4.57 18.11
N GLY A 49 -27.20 -3.66 17.15
CA GLY A 49 -27.12 -2.21 17.41
C GLY A 49 -28.13 -1.69 18.42
N PRO A 50 -29.44 -2.01 18.31
CA PRO A 50 -30.43 -1.57 19.30
C PRO A 50 -30.16 -2.05 20.73
N GLU A 51 -29.68 -3.28 20.89
CA GLU A 51 -29.37 -3.86 22.22
C GLU A 51 -28.08 -3.26 22.81
N ASP A 52 -27.09 -2.99 21.95
CA ASP A 52 -25.83 -2.38 22.37
C ASP A 52 -26.02 -0.94 22.85
N VAL A 53 -26.90 -0.17 22.16
CA VAL A 53 -27.25 1.21 22.53
C VAL A 53 -27.75 1.29 23.97
N ASP A 54 -28.65 0.39 24.38
CA ASP A 54 -29.15 0.36 25.76
C ASP A 54 -28.03 0.09 26.78
N GLY A 55 -26.98 -0.63 26.38
CA GLY A 55 -25.80 -0.92 27.20
C GLY A 55 -24.86 0.27 27.36
N PHE A 56 -24.55 0.99 26.28
CA PHE A 56 -23.51 2.03 26.30
C PHE A 56 -24.04 3.46 26.45
N LEU A 57 -25.32 3.71 26.18
CA LEU A 57 -25.90 5.06 26.19
C LEU A 57 -25.83 5.76 27.56
N PRO A 58 -26.06 5.08 28.70
CA PRO A 58 -25.90 5.73 30.01
C PRO A 58 -24.48 6.26 30.23
N ASP A 59 -23.47 5.45 29.94
CA ASP A 59 -22.06 5.82 30.08
C ASP A 59 -21.69 6.94 29.10
N LEU A 60 -22.21 6.91 27.87
CA LEU A 60 -22.03 7.98 26.89
C LEU A 60 -22.55 9.32 27.42
N LEU A 61 -23.76 9.33 27.99
CA LEU A 61 -24.37 10.55 28.48
C LEU A 61 -23.62 11.09 29.70
N ASP A 62 -23.16 10.22 30.61
CA ASP A 62 -22.34 10.62 31.77
C ASP A 62 -21.01 11.24 31.33
N GLU A 63 -20.31 10.58 30.41
CA GLU A 63 -19.07 11.08 29.82
C GLU A 63 -19.24 12.39 29.05
N LEU A 64 -20.41 12.66 28.46
CA LEU A 64 -20.66 13.93 27.77
C LEU A 64 -20.93 15.09 28.73
N VAL A 65 -21.53 14.84 29.89
CA VAL A 65 -21.98 15.91 30.80
C VAL A 65 -21.02 16.16 31.97
N ARG A 66 -20.15 15.20 32.31
CA ARG A 66 -19.19 15.40 33.41
C ARG A 66 -18.12 16.44 33.04
N PRO A 67 -17.68 17.29 33.99
CA PRO A 67 -16.58 18.23 33.76
C PRO A 67 -15.29 17.52 33.31
N LEU A 68 -14.48 18.20 32.50
CA LEU A 68 -13.13 17.74 32.14
C LEU A 68 -12.25 17.62 33.39
N THR A 69 -11.48 16.54 33.46
CA THR A 69 -10.41 16.43 34.46
C THR A 69 -9.24 17.36 34.10
N GLU A 70 -8.32 17.59 35.03
CA GLU A 70 -7.09 18.36 34.75
C GLU A 70 -6.26 17.70 33.64
N GLU A 71 -6.20 16.37 33.61
CA GLU A 71 -5.50 15.61 32.58
C GLU A 71 -6.17 15.72 31.20
N GLU A 72 -7.51 15.63 31.15
CA GLU A 72 -8.30 15.86 29.92
C GLU A 72 -8.16 17.30 29.39
N SER A 73 -7.96 18.24 30.31
CA SER A 73 -7.71 19.65 29.99
C SER A 73 -6.24 19.92 29.61
N SER A 74 -5.33 19.01 29.93
CA SER A 74 -3.90 19.13 29.61
C SER A 74 -3.62 18.58 28.21
N GLY A 75 -3.39 19.48 27.26
CA GLY A 75 -2.88 19.10 25.94
C GLY A 75 -1.40 18.68 26.02
N GLY A 76 -0.95 17.87 25.07
CA GLY A 76 0.45 17.50 24.98
C GLY A 76 0.74 16.39 23.97
N VAL A 77 1.86 16.53 23.25
CA VAL A 77 2.42 15.49 22.41
C VAL A 77 3.40 14.68 23.25
N LEU A 78 3.23 13.35 23.32
CA LEU A 78 4.23 12.47 23.93
C LEU A 78 5.56 12.62 23.17
N LYS A 79 6.63 12.93 23.91
CA LYS A 79 8.01 13.04 23.38
C LYS A 79 8.42 11.73 22.70
N ALA A 80 9.09 11.85 21.55
CA ALA A 80 9.69 10.72 20.87
C ALA A 80 10.74 10.02 21.75
N LEU A 81 10.89 8.70 21.54
CA LEU A 81 11.92 7.87 22.17
C LEU A 81 13.30 8.23 21.63
N GLY A 82 14.23 8.56 22.55
CA GLY A 82 15.70 8.51 22.43
C GLY A 82 16.36 9.04 21.16
N ASP A 83 16.97 10.22 21.24
CA ASP A 83 17.73 10.86 20.14
C ASP A 83 19.19 10.35 20.01
N GLU A 84 19.52 9.21 20.61
CA GLU A 84 20.89 8.70 20.59
C GLU A 84 21.26 8.13 19.21
N ARG A 85 22.32 8.68 18.59
CA ARG A 85 22.83 8.22 17.30
C ARG A 85 23.34 6.77 17.35
N ILE A 86 23.96 6.37 18.46
CA ILE A 86 24.56 5.04 18.64
C ILE A 86 23.71 4.25 19.64
N LEU A 87 23.14 3.14 19.19
CA LEU A 87 22.31 2.27 20.01
C LEU A 87 23.13 1.42 21.00
N PHE A 88 24.33 0.99 20.58
CA PHE A 88 25.16 0.07 21.35
C PHE A 88 26.63 0.14 20.90
N GLU A 89 27.55 0.08 21.86
CA GLU A 89 29.00 -0.06 21.64
C GLU A 89 29.49 -1.38 22.25
N GLY A 90 30.17 -2.20 21.45
CA GLY A 90 30.68 -3.51 21.89
C GLY A 90 31.00 -4.43 20.71
N THR A 91 30.98 -5.73 20.97
CA THR A 91 31.25 -6.74 19.93
C THR A 91 30.03 -6.95 19.02
N LEU A 92 30.25 -7.53 17.83
CA LEU A 92 29.15 -7.88 16.92
C LEU A 92 28.16 -8.87 17.54
N GLU A 93 28.64 -9.84 18.32
CA GLU A 93 27.79 -10.83 18.99
C GLU A 93 26.91 -10.20 20.08
N GLU A 94 27.40 -9.19 20.78
CA GLU A 94 26.60 -8.44 21.76
C GLU A 94 25.61 -7.52 21.06
N ALA A 95 26.02 -6.86 19.98
CA ALA A 95 25.12 -6.05 19.16
C ALA A 95 23.97 -6.91 18.58
N GLU A 96 24.26 -8.14 18.13
CA GLU A 96 23.22 -9.07 17.69
C GLU A 96 22.19 -9.35 18.79
N LYS A 97 22.58 -9.47 20.05
CA LYS A 97 21.62 -9.63 21.15
C LYS A 97 20.74 -8.41 21.32
N VAL A 98 21.31 -7.20 21.23
CA VAL A 98 20.56 -5.93 21.34
C VAL A 98 19.57 -5.77 20.19
N TYR A 99 19.98 -6.01 18.94
CA TYR A 99 19.08 -5.86 17.79
C TYR A 99 17.96 -6.91 17.78
N ASN A 100 18.19 -8.10 18.35
CA ASN A 100 17.18 -9.16 18.48
C ASN A 100 16.33 -9.05 19.77
N GLU A 101 16.43 -7.93 20.52
CA GLU A 101 15.57 -7.70 21.66
C GLU A 101 14.08 -7.72 21.28
N VAL A 102 13.27 -8.28 22.17
CA VAL A 102 11.81 -8.37 22.02
C VAL A 102 11.12 -7.69 23.20
N GLU A 103 9.97 -7.10 22.92
CA GLU A 103 9.06 -6.53 23.91
C GLU A 103 7.74 -7.31 23.95
N LYS A 104 7.08 -7.35 25.10
CA LYS A 104 5.75 -7.97 25.22
C LYS A 104 4.68 -6.90 25.05
N ILE A 105 3.83 -7.07 24.04
CA ILE A 105 2.70 -6.16 23.82
C ILE A 105 1.49 -6.67 24.58
N THR A 106 1.14 -6.00 25.68
CA THR A 106 0.04 -6.38 26.60
C THR A 106 -1.34 -6.32 25.98
N TYR A 107 -1.50 -5.58 24.89
CA TYR A 107 -2.76 -5.43 24.15
C TYR A 107 -2.96 -6.50 23.08
N LEU A 108 -1.95 -7.33 22.80
CA LEU A 108 -2.10 -8.48 21.93
C LEU A 108 -2.56 -9.68 22.75
N ARG A 109 -3.48 -10.46 22.19
CA ARG A 109 -3.96 -11.69 22.84
C ARG A 109 -2.77 -12.61 23.13
N TYR A 110 -2.63 -13.00 24.40
CA TYR A 110 -1.52 -13.81 24.95
C TYR A 110 -0.15 -13.12 25.07
N ASN A 111 -0.06 -11.81 24.87
CA ASN A 111 1.15 -11.00 25.06
C ASN A 111 2.40 -11.58 24.37
N PRO A 112 2.35 -11.89 23.06
CA PRO A 112 3.49 -12.43 22.34
C PRO A 112 4.69 -11.46 22.38
N PRO A 113 5.92 -11.99 22.37
CA PRO A 113 7.11 -11.18 22.13
C PRO A 113 7.09 -10.63 20.70
N ILE A 114 7.35 -9.34 20.55
CA ILE A 114 7.49 -8.64 19.27
C ILE A 114 8.89 -8.02 19.21
N ALA A 115 9.58 -8.17 18.09
CA ALA A 115 10.92 -7.61 17.92
C ALA A 115 10.91 -6.09 18.05
N LYS A 116 11.86 -5.53 18.80
CA LYS A 116 11.92 -4.09 19.09
C LYS A 116 12.39 -3.29 17.88
N TYR A 117 13.47 -3.71 17.24
CA TYR A 117 14.17 -2.98 16.17
C TYR A 117 14.11 -3.65 14.78
N THR A 118 13.62 -4.89 14.71
CA THR A 118 13.60 -5.69 13.47
C THR A 118 12.20 -6.11 13.07
N ASP A 119 12.09 -6.75 11.92
CA ASP A 119 10.90 -7.42 11.39
C ASP A 119 10.69 -8.83 11.98
N GLY A 120 11.38 -9.16 13.08
CA GLY A 120 11.37 -10.50 13.68
C GLY A 120 12.34 -11.49 13.03
N LEU A 121 13.05 -11.07 11.97
CA LEU A 121 14.11 -11.84 11.32
C LEU A 121 15.49 -11.30 11.70
N PRO A 122 16.55 -12.13 11.59
CA PRO A 122 17.93 -11.66 11.79
C PRO A 122 18.29 -10.52 10.82
N VAL A 123 19.07 -9.57 11.29
CA VAL A 123 19.53 -8.40 10.52
C VAL A 123 21.05 -8.37 10.42
N LEU A 124 21.55 -7.69 9.39
CA LEU A 124 22.97 -7.36 9.33
C LEU A 124 23.23 -6.14 10.22
N ILE A 125 24.08 -6.27 11.24
CA ILE A 125 24.34 -5.18 12.19
C ILE A 125 24.86 -3.93 11.48
N PRO A 126 24.21 -2.77 11.62
CA PRO A 126 24.56 -1.54 10.89
C PRO A 126 25.72 -0.80 11.57
N THR A 127 26.92 -1.38 11.48
CA THR A 127 28.14 -0.71 11.99
C THR A 127 28.41 0.59 11.22
N GLU A 128 29.10 1.54 11.85
CA GLU A 128 29.45 2.82 11.20
C GLU A 128 30.17 2.62 9.86
N GLU A 129 31.04 1.60 9.75
CA GLU A 129 31.72 1.27 8.50
C GLU A 129 30.77 0.79 7.39
N ARG A 130 29.75 -0.01 7.74
CA ARG A 130 28.74 -0.49 6.77
C ARG A 130 27.83 0.66 6.34
N VAL A 131 27.41 1.51 7.28
CA VAL A 131 26.62 2.71 7.01
C VAL A 131 27.40 3.68 6.11
N LYS A 132 28.69 3.90 6.39
CA LYS A 132 29.56 4.74 5.54
C LYS A 132 29.68 4.21 4.11
N LYS A 133 29.78 2.89 3.92
CA LYS A 133 29.79 2.27 2.57
C LYS A 133 28.49 2.49 1.82
N MET A 134 27.36 2.40 2.53
CA MET A 134 26.03 2.66 1.99
C MET A 134 25.90 4.13 1.54
N LEU A 135 26.27 5.07 2.41
CA LEU A 135 26.25 6.51 2.16
C LEU A 135 27.13 6.95 0.97
N ALA A 136 28.15 6.17 0.61
CA ALA A 136 28.99 6.47 -0.55
C ALA A 136 28.28 6.28 -1.92
N HIS A 137 27.06 5.74 -1.92
CA HIS A 137 26.26 5.49 -3.14
C HIS A 137 25.08 6.46 -3.27
N THR A 138 25.21 7.65 -2.71
CA THR A 138 24.32 8.79 -2.94
C THR A 138 25.12 10.08 -2.91
N SER A 139 24.69 11.10 -3.64
CA SER A 139 25.24 12.45 -3.55
C SER A 139 24.70 13.27 -2.37
N HIS A 140 23.68 12.74 -1.67
CA HIS A 140 22.99 13.42 -0.58
C HIS A 140 23.74 13.39 0.76
N ALA A 141 23.56 14.44 1.56
CA ALA A 141 24.25 14.56 2.84
C ALA A 141 23.64 13.61 3.90
N PRO A 142 24.44 13.00 4.79
CA PRO A 142 23.92 12.03 5.77
C PRO A 142 22.86 12.61 6.73
N ASP A 143 22.95 13.88 7.06
CA ASP A 143 22.04 14.62 7.94
C ASP A 143 20.84 15.25 7.20
N GLU A 144 20.80 15.14 5.88
CA GLU A 144 19.68 15.60 5.06
C GLU A 144 18.40 14.84 5.42
N LEU A 145 17.32 15.58 5.66
CA LEU A 145 16.00 14.99 5.88
C LEU A 145 15.45 14.43 4.57
N ILE A 146 14.75 13.30 4.65
CA ILE A 146 13.97 12.82 3.51
C ILE A 146 12.79 13.77 3.27
N ILE A 147 12.75 14.37 2.08
CA ILE A 147 11.70 15.30 1.64
C ILE A 147 11.04 14.81 0.36
N HIS A 148 9.80 15.23 0.12
CA HIS A 148 9.09 14.97 -1.13
C HIS A 148 9.66 15.80 -2.28
N GLN A 149 9.97 15.17 -3.41
CA GLN A 149 10.55 15.82 -4.59
C GLN A 149 9.51 16.38 -5.56
N LYS A 150 8.27 15.89 -5.46
CA LYS A 150 7.12 16.35 -6.24
C LYS A 150 5.89 16.49 -5.34
N ASP A 151 4.87 17.14 -5.91
CA ASP A 151 3.54 17.08 -5.33
C ASP A 151 2.95 15.69 -5.59
N HIS A 152 2.48 15.05 -4.54
CA HIS A 152 1.72 13.81 -4.62
C HIS A 152 0.33 14.06 -4.07
N GLY A 153 -0.68 13.86 -4.92
CA GLY A 153 -2.06 14.12 -4.55
C GLY A 153 -2.51 13.32 -3.33
N ARG A 154 -3.54 13.83 -2.64
CA ARG A 154 -4.13 13.16 -1.49
C ARG A 154 -4.71 11.81 -1.94
N MET A 155 -4.26 10.74 -1.30
CA MET A 155 -4.81 9.42 -1.53
C MET A 155 -6.30 9.37 -1.17
N VAL A 156 -7.15 9.04 -2.13
CA VAL A 156 -8.58 8.79 -1.89
C VAL A 156 -8.69 7.65 -0.85
N LEU A 157 -9.41 7.92 0.24
CA LEU A 157 -9.59 6.98 1.38
C LEU A 157 -8.30 6.59 2.13
N GLY A 158 -7.30 7.48 2.16
CA GLY A 158 -6.15 7.43 3.09
C GLY A 158 -6.34 8.36 4.30
N MET A 159 -5.80 7.96 5.46
CA MET A 159 -5.67 8.86 6.63
C MET A 159 -4.53 9.89 6.45
N GLY A 160 -3.74 9.77 5.39
CA GLY A 160 -2.65 10.69 5.08
C GLY A 160 -3.11 11.97 4.39
N GLU A 161 -2.39 13.05 4.66
CA GLU A 161 -2.43 14.28 3.88
C GLU A 161 -1.75 14.05 2.52
N GLY A 162 -2.09 14.86 1.51
CA GLY A 162 -1.29 14.88 0.28
C GLY A 162 0.14 15.34 0.59
N ALA A 163 1.09 14.96 -0.26
CA ALA A 163 2.47 15.39 -0.12
C ALA A 163 2.76 16.60 -1.02
N LYS A 164 3.49 17.56 -0.47
CA LYS A 164 3.93 18.76 -1.19
C LYS A 164 5.42 18.76 -1.34
N LYS A 165 5.89 19.15 -2.52
CA LYS A 165 7.32 19.25 -2.80
C LYS A 165 8.04 20.10 -1.74
N GLY A 166 9.16 19.61 -1.24
CA GLY A 166 10.00 20.26 -0.25
C GLY A 166 9.62 20.00 1.20
N ASN A 167 8.44 19.44 1.47
CA ASN A 167 8.06 19.07 2.83
C ASN A 167 8.78 17.78 3.28
N PRO A 168 9.18 17.68 4.56
CA PRO A 168 9.66 16.43 5.12
C PRO A 168 8.63 15.30 4.99
N VAL A 169 9.12 14.10 4.74
CA VAL A 169 8.31 12.89 4.74
C VAL A 169 7.95 12.53 6.17
N LEU A 170 6.65 12.40 6.43
CA LEU A 170 6.12 11.97 7.72
C LEU A 170 5.79 10.48 7.67
N PHE A 171 6.68 9.66 8.24
CA PHE A 171 6.52 8.21 8.29
C PHE A 171 5.36 7.81 9.20
N GLN A 172 4.33 7.24 8.60
CA GLN A 172 3.11 6.81 9.28
C GLN A 172 3.30 5.46 9.99
N PRO A 173 2.54 5.18 11.07
CA PRO A 173 1.53 6.04 11.71
C PRO A 173 2.08 7.19 12.56
N VAL A 174 3.28 7.09 13.15
CA VAL A 174 3.72 8.03 14.22
C VAL A 174 4.21 9.42 13.74
N LYS A 175 4.17 9.70 12.44
CA LYS A 175 4.57 10.96 11.80
C LYS A 175 6.00 11.42 12.14
N ARG A 176 6.94 10.49 12.32
CA ARG A 176 8.37 10.82 12.48
C ARG A 176 8.97 11.23 11.13
N THR A 177 10.07 11.97 11.18
CA THR A 177 10.95 12.22 10.04
C THR A 177 12.16 11.30 10.09
N ALA A 178 12.89 11.16 8.98
CA ALA A 178 14.15 10.43 8.93
C ALA A 178 15.21 11.20 8.14
N THR A 179 16.48 10.97 8.44
CA THR A 179 17.62 11.42 7.64
C THR A 179 18.12 10.34 6.68
N VAL A 180 18.94 10.74 5.70
CA VAL A 180 19.65 9.82 4.78
C VAL A 180 20.48 8.78 5.56
N GLU A 181 21.19 9.15 6.62
CA GLU A 181 21.95 8.21 7.46
C GLU A 181 21.04 7.17 8.13
N GLN A 182 19.89 7.59 8.64
CA GLN A 182 18.92 6.67 9.26
C GLN A 182 18.33 5.69 8.24
N VAL A 183 18.08 6.12 7.01
CA VAL A 183 17.67 5.22 5.92
C VAL A 183 18.78 4.23 5.59
N ALA A 184 20.05 4.68 5.55
CA ALA A 184 21.21 3.80 5.33
C ALA A 184 21.33 2.70 6.39
N VAL A 185 21.05 3.02 7.67
CA VAL A 185 21.00 2.04 8.76
C VAL A 185 19.99 0.93 8.46
N ASN A 186 18.76 1.29 8.06
CA ASN A 186 17.72 0.31 7.72
C ASN A 186 18.07 -0.50 6.46
N ALA A 187 18.68 0.13 5.46
CA ALA A 187 19.15 -0.54 4.25
C ALA A 187 20.21 -1.62 4.60
N VAL A 188 21.18 -1.27 5.47
CA VAL A 188 22.18 -2.24 5.95
C VAL A 188 21.50 -3.36 6.71
N MET A 189 20.61 -3.06 7.67
CA MET A 189 19.87 -4.07 8.43
C MET A 189 19.12 -5.08 7.54
N ALA A 190 18.53 -4.58 6.45
CA ALA A 190 17.83 -5.41 5.47
C ALA A 190 18.76 -6.31 4.62
N GLY A 191 20.07 -6.08 4.69
CA GLY A 191 21.07 -6.76 3.85
C GLY A 191 21.16 -6.18 2.43
N CYS A 192 20.76 -4.92 2.24
CA CYS A 192 20.94 -4.25 0.95
C CYS A 192 22.44 -4.10 0.64
N LYS A 193 22.79 -4.21 -0.65
CA LYS A 193 24.09 -3.77 -1.11
C LYS A 193 24.10 -2.25 -1.33
N PRO A 194 25.27 -1.60 -1.25
CA PRO A 194 25.36 -0.15 -1.43
C PRO A 194 24.77 0.39 -2.73
N GLU A 195 24.93 -0.33 -3.85
CA GLU A 195 24.37 0.06 -5.14
C GLU A 195 22.82 0.07 -5.17
N TYR A 196 22.14 -0.48 -4.16
CA TYR A 196 20.68 -0.45 -4.03
C TYR A 196 20.19 0.83 -3.33
N PHE A 197 21.10 1.60 -2.73
CA PHE A 197 20.74 2.66 -1.79
C PHE A 197 19.86 3.77 -2.38
N PRO A 198 20.09 4.27 -3.61
CA PRO A 198 19.20 5.25 -4.23
C PRO A 198 17.75 4.76 -4.32
N VAL A 199 17.55 3.47 -4.61
CA VAL A 199 16.22 2.83 -4.65
C VAL A 199 15.58 2.84 -3.25
N VAL A 200 16.36 2.53 -2.21
CA VAL A 200 15.87 2.53 -0.82
C VAL A 200 15.53 3.94 -0.33
N LEU A 201 16.32 4.96 -0.69
CA LEU A 201 16.01 6.36 -0.41
C LEU A 201 14.70 6.81 -1.08
N THR A 202 14.49 6.37 -2.32
CA THR A 202 13.23 6.63 -3.05
C THR A 202 12.03 5.96 -2.38
N ILE A 203 12.21 4.74 -1.85
CA ILE A 203 11.19 4.06 -1.04
C ILE A 203 10.95 4.81 0.29
N ALA A 204 11.99 5.37 0.90
CA ALA A 204 11.84 6.21 2.08
C ALA A 204 11.02 7.47 1.74
N GLU A 205 11.28 8.10 0.59
CA GLU A 205 10.49 9.23 0.07
C GLU A 205 9.01 8.87 -0.10
N ALA A 206 8.74 7.66 -0.60
CA ALA A 206 7.40 7.09 -0.74
C ALA A 206 6.70 6.74 0.59
N GLY A 207 7.32 7.04 1.74
CA GLY A 207 6.80 6.78 3.09
C GLY A 207 7.22 5.43 3.69
N GLY A 208 8.15 4.72 3.05
CA GLY A 208 8.60 3.40 3.48
C GLY A 208 7.45 2.39 3.55
N GLY A 209 7.60 1.32 4.33
CA GLY A 209 6.62 0.23 4.35
C GLY A 209 5.22 0.59 4.88
N GLY A 210 5.02 1.77 5.47
CA GLY A 210 3.74 2.23 6.02
C GLY A 210 2.81 2.89 5.02
N GLY A 211 3.36 3.44 3.93
CA GLY A 211 2.65 4.27 2.96
C GLY A 211 1.95 5.48 3.61
N PHE A 212 1.11 6.17 2.84
CA PHE A 212 0.41 7.39 3.27
C PHE A 212 -0.59 7.20 4.42
N ASP A 213 -1.14 6.00 4.66
CA ASP A 213 -2.19 5.79 5.65
C ASP A 213 -1.77 4.93 6.85
N GLY A 214 -0.49 4.54 6.94
CA GLY A 214 0.07 3.84 8.10
C GLY A 214 -0.37 2.39 8.29
N ARG A 215 -1.19 1.84 7.39
CA ARG A 215 -1.62 0.42 7.38
C ARG A 215 -0.60 -0.51 6.71
N GLY A 216 0.38 0.09 6.04
CA GLY A 216 1.50 -0.58 5.37
C GLY A 216 1.12 -1.65 4.35
N SER A 217 1.99 -2.66 4.23
CA SER A 217 1.86 -3.77 3.27
C SER A 217 1.90 -3.33 1.79
N GLN A 218 2.71 -2.30 1.53
CA GLN A 218 3.00 -1.82 0.17
C GLN A 218 4.02 -2.74 -0.50
N GLY A 219 3.85 -2.95 -1.80
CA GLY A 219 4.92 -3.42 -2.67
C GLY A 219 5.47 -2.29 -3.50
N TYR A 220 6.62 -2.53 -4.11
CA TYR A 220 7.30 -1.55 -4.93
C TYR A 220 7.64 -2.15 -6.28
N VAL A 221 7.52 -1.32 -7.32
CA VAL A 221 7.90 -1.67 -8.68
C VAL A 221 8.99 -0.72 -9.12
N VAL A 222 10.15 -1.24 -9.53
CA VAL A 222 11.18 -0.45 -10.19
C VAL A 222 10.89 -0.44 -11.68
N SER A 223 10.69 0.74 -12.26
CA SER A 223 10.56 0.92 -13.71
C SER A 223 11.67 1.83 -14.19
N GLY A 224 12.54 1.32 -15.07
CA GLY A 224 13.70 2.03 -15.59
C GLY A 224 15.00 1.21 -15.60
N PRO A 225 16.09 1.76 -16.16
CA PRO A 225 17.34 1.03 -16.39
C PRO A 225 18.00 0.49 -15.11
N ILE A 226 17.82 1.16 -13.96
CA ILE A 226 18.48 0.75 -12.71
C ILE A 226 18.15 -0.69 -12.31
N ALA A 227 16.95 -1.19 -12.63
CA ALA A 227 16.54 -2.55 -12.31
C ALA A 227 17.52 -3.61 -12.87
N ARG A 228 18.06 -3.39 -14.08
CA ARG A 228 19.09 -4.26 -14.66
C ARG A 228 20.47 -4.02 -14.06
N GLU A 229 20.81 -2.76 -13.80
CA GLU A 229 22.11 -2.37 -13.24
C GLU A 229 22.37 -3.03 -11.88
N ILE A 230 21.34 -3.09 -11.02
CA ILE A 230 21.44 -3.69 -9.69
C ILE A 230 21.15 -5.20 -9.66
N GLY A 231 20.86 -5.79 -10.82
CA GLY A 231 20.64 -7.22 -10.99
C GLY A 231 19.33 -7.74 -10.39
N MET A 232 18.21 -7.01 -10.55
CA MET A 232 16.89 -7.51 -10.16
C MET A 232 16.47 -8.71 -11.01
N ASN A 233 15.62 -9.58 -10.45
CA ASN A 233 15.02 -10.69 -11.20
C ASN A 233 13.73 -10.23 -11.89
N PHE A 234 13.69 -10.36 -13.22
CA PHE A 234 12.55 -10.03 -14.08
C PHE A 234 11.73 -11.27 -14.48
N ASP A 235 12.24 -12.48 -14.22
CA ASP A 235 11.72 -13.73 -14.78
C ASP A 235 10.96 -14.55 -13.72
N VAL A 236 10.86 -15.86 -13.92
CA VAL A 236 10.16 -16.83 -13.07
C VAL A 236 10.47 -16.61 -11.58
N GLY A 237 9.44 -16.73 -10.74
CA GLY A 237 9.60 -16.62 -9.30
C GLY A 237 9.85 -15.19 -8.82
N ILE A 238 9.28 -14.18 -9.48
CA ILE A 238 9.51 -12.75 -9.20
C ILE A 238 9.26 -12.33 -7.73
N PHE A 239 8.26 -12.94 -7.07
CA PHE A 239 7.98 -12.76 -5.64
C PHE A 239 8.70 -13.76 -4.73
N GLY A 240 9.32 -14.77 -5.35
CA GLY A 240 9.96 -15.88 -4.69
C GLY A 240 11.33 -15.54 -4.09
N PRO A 241 11.94 -16.50 -3.40
CA PRO A 241 13.27 -16.34 -2.83
C PRO A 241 14.35 -16.30 -3.91
N GLY A 242 15.54 -15.80 -3.55
CA GLY A 242 16.77 -16.04 -4.31
C GLY A 242 17.42 -14.79 -4.89
N ASN A 243 16.66 -13.77 -5.31
CA ASN A 243 17.25 -12.52 -5.78
C ASN A 243 17.54 -11.55 -4.60
N PRO A 244 18.81 -11.16 -4.36
CA PRO A 244 19.14 -10.27 -3.24
C PRO A 244 18.52 -8.88 -3.36
N ALA A 245 18.47 -8.29 -4.56
CA ALA A 245 17.91 -6.95 -4.77
C ALA A 245 16.40 -6.93 -4.49
N ASN A 246 15.62 -7.79 -5.16
CA ASN A 246 14.15 -7.82 -5.00
C ASN A 246 13.74 -7.98 -3.53
N ARG A 247 14.46 -8.83 -2.79
CA ARG A 247 14.13 -9.19 -1.40
C ARG A 247 14.63 -8.16 -0.38
N SER A 248 15.90 -7.74 -0.48
CA SER A 248 16.48 -6.82 0.52
C SER A 248 15.87 -5.42 0.42
N ILE A 249 15.60 -4.92 -0.79
CA ILE A 249 14.98 -3.60 -1.00
C ILE A 249 13.54 -3.58 -0.43
N GLY A 250 12.75 -4.62 -0.71
CA GLY A 250 11.42 -4.77 -0.12
C GLY A 250 11.47 -4.84 1.40
N ARG A 251 12.41 -5.62 1.95
CA ARG A 251 12.62 -5.75 3.41
C ARG A 251 13.04 -4.43 4.07
N ALA A 252 13.84 -3.61 3.40
CA ALA A 252 14.22 -2.29 3.90
C ALA A 252 12.98 -1.40 4.14
N ALA A 253 11.97 -1.48 3.26
CA ALA A 253 10.71 -0.78 3.47
C ALA A 253 10.01 -1.19 4.77
N GLU A 254 9.97 -2.49 5.06
CA GLU A 254 9.35 -3.04 6.26
C GLU A 254 10.08 -2.61 7.54
N LEU A 255 11.42 -2.65 7.53
CA LEU A 255 12.23 -2.13 8.63
C LEU A 255 12.03 -0.63 8.85
N MET A 256 11.94 0.17 7.78
CA MET A 256 11.61 1.60 7.89
C MET A 256 10.22 1.82 8.50
N TRP A 257 9.24 0.97 8.18
CA TRP A 257 7.92 1.07 8.80
C TRP A 257 7.95 0.71 10.29
N ARG A 258 8.73 -0.30 10.68
CA ARG A 258 8.97 -0.62 12.10
C ARG A 258 9.66 0.53 12.83
N ASN A 259 10.77 1.04 12.29
CA ASN A 259 11.67 1.95 12.98
C ASN A 259 11.24 3.42 12.90
N PHE A 260 10.77 3.88 11.74
CA PHE A 260 10.31 5.26 11.56
C PHE A 260 8.80 5.38 11.73
N GLY A 261 8.03 4.48 11.13
CA GLY A 261 6.58 4.45 11.26
C GLY A 261 6.10 4.01 12.64
N GLY A 262 6.96 3.38 13.44
CA GLY A 262 6.60 2.87 14.76
C GLY A 262 5.58 1.75 14.69
N ASN A 263 5.59 0.93 13.64
CA ASN A 263 4.61 -0.14 13.42
C ASN A 263 4.66 -1.19 14.54
N ILE A 264 3.66 -1.16 15.42
CA ILE A 264 3.44 -2.11 16.49
C ILE A 264 2.01 -2.63 16.36
N PRO A 265 1.81 -3.95 16.15
CA PRO A 265 0.48 -4.53 16.00
C PRO A 265 -0.41 -4.22 17.21
N ASN A 266 -1.64 -3.78 16.94
CA ASN A 266 -2.65 -3.38 17.93
C ASN A 266 -2.27 -2.21 18.86
N VAL A 267 -1.16 -1.51 18.58
CA VAL A 267 -0.76 -0.30 19.32
C VAL A 267 -0.75 0.91 18.41
N THR A 268 -0.01 0.85 17.30
CA THR A 268 0.01 1.94 16.31
C THR A 268 -0.59 1.50 14.96
N ASN A 269 -0.69 0.19 14.74
CA ASN A 269 -1.25 -0.39 13.53
C ASN A 269 -2.45 -1.28 13.86
N CYS A 270 -3.58 -0.94 13.23
CA CYS A 270 -4.87 -1.60 13.35
C CYS A 270 -5.11 -2.67 12.24
N GLY A 271 -4.09 -3.05 11.45
CA GLY A 271 -4.18 -4.06 10.38
C GLY A 271 -4.32 -5.49 10.93
N VAL A 272 -5.21 -6.29 10.32
CA VAL A 272 -5.48 -7.67 10.78
C VAL A 272 -4.50 -8.69 10.19
N MET A 273 -4.41 -8.75 8.86
CA MET A 273 -3.64 -9.79 8.18
C MET A 273 -2.21 -9.35 7.80
N GLY A 274 -2.00 -8.05 7.57
CA GLY A 274 -0.75 -7.53 6.99
C GLY A 274 -0.41 -8.13 5.62
N ALA A 275 0.81 -7.87 5.14
CA ALA A 275 1.43 -8.62 4.05
C ALA A 275 2.35 -9.70 4.65
N PRO A 276 2.31 -10.94 4.14
CA PRO A 276 3.25 -11.97 4.58
C PRO A 276 4.69 -11.66 4.17
N LEU A 277 4.88 -10.77 3.19
CA LEU A 277 6.18 -10.47 2.63
C LEU A 277 6.19 -9.14 1.87
N PHE A 278 7.07 -8.21 2.26
CA PHE A 278 7.38 -7.05 1.43
C PHE A 278 8.31 -7.46 0.28
N ASN A 279 8.03 -6.92 -0.91
CA ASN A 279 8.80 -7.19 -2.12
C ASN A 279 8.95 -5.94 -2.97
N CYS A 280 10.09 -5.84 -3.64
CA CYS A 280 10.37 -4.88 -4.69
C CYS A 280 10.62 -5.66 -5.98
N ILE A 281 9.80 -5.44 -7.00
CA ILE A 281 9.86 -6.18 -8.27
C ILE A 281 10.21 -5.23 -9.41
N PRO A 282 10.86 -5.67 -10.49
CA PRO A 282 11.05 -4.82 -11.64
C PRO A 282 9.87 -4.88 -12.62
N GLU A 283 9.65 -3.82 -13.38
CA GLU A 283 8.92 -3.86 -14.65
C GLU A 283 9.89 -4.23 -15.78
N ASP A 284 9.50 -5.16 -16.65
CA ASP A 284 10.27 -5.55 -17.83
C ASP A 284 9.96 -4.62 -19.01
N ILE A 285 10.57 -3.43 -18.96
CA ILE A 285 10.40 -2.37 -19.97
C ILE A 285 10.90 -2.78 -21.36
N ASP A 286 11.87 -3.69 -21.45
CA ASP A 286 12.48 -4.09 -22.71
C ASP A 286 11.59 -5.09 -23.47
N SER A 287 10.77 -5.85 -22.74
CA SER A 287 9.84 -6.81 -23.32
C SER A 287 8.45 -6.23 -23.60
N LEU A 288 8.26 -4.92 -23.39
CA LEU A 288 7.02 -4.24 -23.74
C LEU A 288 6.73 -4.31 -25.24
N PRO A 289 5.47 -4.53 -25.65
CA PRO A 289 5.09 -4.40 -27.06
C PRO A 289 5.38 -3.01 -27.63
N PRO A 290 5.62 -2.88 -28.95
CA PRO A 290 5.87 -1.58 -29.57
C PRO A 290 4.76 -0.56 -29.26
N GLY A 291 5.14 0.65 -28.82
CA GLY A 291 4.20 1.72 -28.48
C GLY A 291 3.64 1.65 -27.06
N TRP A 292 3.81 0.53 -26.34
CA TRP A 292 3.48 0.48 -24.92
C TRP A 292 4.56 1.21 -24.12
N LYS A 293 4.11 2.07 -23.19
CA LYS A 293 4.96 2.85 -22.30
C LYS A 293 5.29 2.07 -21.03
N GLY A 294 6.50 2.23 -20.50
CA GLY A 294 6.82 1.81 -19.13
C GLY A 294 6.06 2.67 -18.10
N LEU A 295 6.00 2.23 -16.84
CA LEU A 295 5.45 3.04 -15.76
C LEU A 295 6.17 4.38 -15.61
N ASN A 296 7.49 4.44 -15.87
CA ASN A 296 8.22 5.71 -15.90
C ASN A 296 7.59 6.70 -16.90
N GLU A 297 7.42 6.29 -18.15
CA GLU A 297 6.83 7.10 -19.22
C GLU A 297 5.32 7.38 -19.02
N GLU A 298 4.58 6.48 -18.34
CA GLU A 298 3.18 6.73 -17.97
C GLU A 298 3.03 7.81 -16.88
N TYR A 299 4.07 8.04 -16.08
CA TYR A 299 4.13 9.07 -15.04
C TYR A 299 4.98 10.29 -15.45
N ASP A 300 5.11 10.51 -16.77
CA ASP A 300 5.80 11.64 -17.38
C ASP A 300 7.31 11.75 -17.05
N TYR A 301 7.95 10.62 -16.74
CA TYR A 301 9.41 10.52 -16.68
C TYR A 301 9.98 10.09 -18.03
N MET A 302 11.26 10.38 -18.24
CA MET A 302 11.99 9.98 -19.44
C MET A 302 12.26 8.48 -19.45
N LYS A 303 12.44 7.91 -20.64
CA LYS A 303 12.67 6.47 -20.82
C LYS A 303 13.94 5.95 -20.13
N ASP A 304 14.95 6.80 -20.01
CA ASP A 304 16.22 6.54 -19.32
C ASP A 304 16.20 6.90 -17.84
N GLU A 305 15.11 7.50 -17.34
CA GLU A 305 14.90 7.71 -15.92
C GLU A 305 14.35 6.46 -15.23
N SER A 306 14.78 6.25 -14.00
CA SER A 306 14.33 5.18 -13.13
C SER A 306 13.40 5.69 -12.05
N ILE A 307 12.29 4.98 -11.81
CA ILE A 307 11.30 5.32 -10.79
C ILE A 307 10.99 4.13 -9.88
N ILE A 308 10.50 4.46 -8.69
CA ILE A 308 9.69 3.56 -7.86
C ILE A 308 8.21 3.88 -8.08
N TYR A 309 7.43 2.84 -8.36
CA TYR A 309 5.97 2.88 -8.36
C TYR A 309 5.41 2.03 -7.21
N ILE A 310 4.48 2.58 -6.43
CA ILE A 310 3.88 1.89 -5.28
C ILE A 310 2.70 1.02 -5.72
N ILE A 311 2.70 -0.26 -5.30
CA ILE A 311 1.58 -1.20 -5.49
C ILE A 311 1.00 -1.67 -4.16
N ASN A 312 -0.28 -2.07 -4.14
CA ASN A 312 -0.91 -2.63 -2.95
C ASN A 312 -0.69 -4.16 -2.91
N LEU A 313 0.22 -4.67 -2.07
CA LEU A 313 0.48 -6.11 -1.92
C LEU A 313 -0.26 -6.77 -0.75
N GLY A 314 -0.84 -5.99 0.17
CA GLY A 314 -1.67 -6.56 1.23
C GLY A 314 -2.21 -5.57 2.26
N ARG A 315 -2.54 -4.34 1.86
CA ARG A 315 -2.96 -3.25 2.78
C ARG A 315 -4.07 -3.71 3.73
N GLY A 316 -3.71 -3.89 5.00
CA GLY A 316 -4.63 -4.38 6.05
C GLY A 316 -5.36 -5.69 5.70
N GLY A 317 -4.84 -6.50 4.76
CA GLY A 317 -5.47 -7.72 4.24
C GLY A 317 -6.54 -7.52 3.17
N THR A 318 -6.83 -6.29 2.75
CA THR A 318 -7.96 -5.97 1.86
C THR A 318 -7.60 -5.91 0.37
N THR A 319 -6.32 -5.97 0.01
CA THR A 319 -5.82 -5.74 -1.37
C THR A 319 -4.66 -6.71 -1.70
N ASN A 320 -4.84 -7.98 -1.37
CA ASN A 320 -3.81 -9.00 -1.58
C ASN A 320 -3.66 -9.38 -3.06
N ILE A 321 -2.64 -10.18 -3.37
CA ILE A 321 -2.48 -10.84 -4.66
C ILE A 321 -3.62 -11.87 -4.85
N HIS A 322 -4.39 -11.73 -5.92
CA HIS A 322 -5.44 -12.65 -6.32
C HIS A 322 -4.91 -13.69 -7.29
N ARG A 323 -5.28 -14.96 -7.06
CA ARG A 323 -4.92 -16.08 -7.93
C ARG A 323 -5.49 -15.91 -9.34
N THR A 324 -4.85 -16.57 -10.30
CA THR A 324 -5.39 -16.77 -11.64
C THR A 324 -6.36 -17.94 -11.64
N GLU A 325 -7.53 -17.80 -12.25
CA GLU A 325 -8.57 -18.85 -12.30
C GLU A 325 -8.48 -19.73 -13.57
N PHE A 326 -7.30 -19.80 -14.18
CA PHE A 326 -7.01 -20.73 -15.26
C PHE A 326 -5.59 -21.30 -15.17
N SER A 327 -5.42 -22.52 -15.67
CA SER A 327 -4.09 -23.14 -15.74
C SER A 327 -3.27 -22.55 -16.91
N PRO A 328 -1.94 -22.51 -16.79
CA PRO A 328 -1.07 -22.00 -17.85
C PRO A 328 -1.22 -22.78 -19.16
N GLY A 329 -1.37 -24.10 -19.07
CA GLY A 329 -1.71 -24.96 -20.20
C GLY A 329 -3.05 -24.60 -20.85
N GLY A 330 -4.04 -24.18 -20.06
CA GLY A 330 -5.33 -23.69 -20.54
C GLY A 330 -5.19 -22.40 -21.36
N TYR A 331 -4.39 -21.45 -20.89
CA TYR A 331 -4.08 -20.23 -21.65
C TYR A 331 -3.36 -20.54 -22.97
N ARG A 332 -2.32 -21.38 -22.93
CA ARG A 332 -1.61 -21.80 -24.16
C ARG A 332 -2.52 -22.51 -25.15
N ALA A 333 -3.42 -23.37 -24.67
CA ALA A 333 -4.38 -24.08 -25.52
C ALA A 333 -5.37 -23.13 -26.20
N LEU A 334 -5.85 -22.11 -25.46
CA LEU A 334 -6.67 -21.02 -26.00
C LEU A 334 -5.93 -20.34 -27.16
N GLN A 335 -4.72 -19.84 -26.92
CA GLN A 335 -4.01 -19.04 -27.91
C GLN A 335 -3.53 -19.85 -29.11
N LYS A 336 -2.98 -21.06 -28.90
CA LYS A 336 -2.39 -21.84 -30.00
C LYS A 336 -3.40 -22.57 -30.87
N SER A 337 -4.51 -23.02 -30.29
CA SER A 337 -5.42 -23.95 -30.97
C SER A 337 -6.90 -23.63 -30.78
N GLY A 338 -7.26 -22.64 -29.97
CA GLY A 338 -8.65 -22.39 -29.60
C GLY A 338 -9.28 -23.55 -28.82
N HIS A 339 -8.52 -24.30 -28.03
CA HIS A 339 -9.06 -25.44 -27.27
C HIS A 339 -9.06 -25.18 -25.76
N GLY A 340 -9.63 -26.12 -25.00
CA GLY A 340 -9.70 -26.05 -23.55
C GLY A 340 -11.01 -25.46 -23.02
N GLY A 341 -11.03 -25.20 -21.71
CA GLY A 341 -12.18 -24.63 -21.00
C GLY A 341 -12.43 -23.17 -21.38
N ILE A 342 -11.34 -22.38 -21.48
CA ILE A 342 -11.41 -20.96 -21.80
C ILE A 342 -12.03 -20.73 -23.18
N ALA A 343 -11.53 -21.44 -24.21
CA ALA A 343 -12.06 -21.31 -25.56
C ALA A 343 -13.54 -21.69 -25.68
N ARG A 344 -14.02 -22.68 -24.90
CA ARG A 344 -15.45 -23.01 -24.84
C ARG A 344 -16.27 -21.89 -24.21
N ARG A 345 -15.80 -21.29 -23.11
CA ARG A 345 -16.50 -20.18 -22.45
C ARG A 345 -16.57 -18.94 -23.34
N LEU A 346 -15.51 -18.66 -24.11
CA LEU A 346 -15.45 -17.54 -25.04
C LEU A 346 -16.10 -17.84 -26.42
N GLY A 347 -16.61 -19.06 -26.64
CA GLY A 347 -17.26 -19.42 -27.91
C GLY A 347 -16.31 -19.58 -29.11
N VAL A 348 -15.00 -19.70 -28.87
CA VAL A 348 -13.95 -19.76 -29.92
C VAL A 348 -13.35 -21.17 -30.07
N LYS A 349 -14.09 -22.22 -29.70
CA LYS A 349 -13.59 -23.60 -29.73
C LYS A 349 -13.14 -23.99 -31.15
N GLY A 350 -11.88 -24.40 -31.29
CA GLY A 350 -11.26 -24.80 -32.56
C GLY A 350 -10.72 -23.65 -33.41
N ILE A 351 -10.80 -22.41 -32.92
CA ILE A 351 -10.31 -21.22 -33.62
C ILE A 351 -9.01 -20.77 -32.94
N PRO A 352 -7.83 -20.89 -33.57
CA PRO A 352 -6.58 -20.35 -33.01
C PRO A 352 -6.64 -18.85 -32.73
N GLY A 353 -5.86 -18.38 -31.77
CA GLY A 353 -5.81 -16.99 -31.32
C GLY A 353 -4.91 -16.06 -32.17
N PRO A 354 -4.56 -14.87 -31.65
CA PRO A 354 -4.76 -14.48 -30.26
C PRO A 354 -6.24 -14.22 -29.92
N HIS A 355 -6.62 -14.51 -28.68
CA HIS A 355 -7.95 -14.25 -28.09
C HIS A 355 -7.79 -13.42 -26.83
N ASN A 356 -8.72 -12.49 -26.61
CA ASN A 356 -8.68 -11.60 -25.44
C ASN A 356 -9.01 -12.40 -24.16
N PHE A 357 -7.98 -12.71 -23.36
CA PHE A 357 -8.16 -13.51 -22.16
C PHE A 357 -8.88 -12.74 -21.04
N PHE A 358 -8.90 -11.41 -21.06
CA PHE A 358 -9.64 -10.63 -20.07
C PHE A 358 -11.13 -10.91 -20.12
N GLU A 359 -11.68 -11.24 -21.29
CA GLU A 359 -13.10 -11.62 -21.41
C GLU A 359 -13.45 -12.84 -20.55
N TYR A 360 -12.50 -13.75 -20.32
CA TYR A 360 -12.69 -14.88 -19.44
C TYR A 360 -12.73 -14.46 -17.97
N MET A 361 -11.96 -13.42 -17.60
CA MET A 361 -11.83 -12.93 -16.22
C MET A 361 -12.97 -12.00 -15.80
N LEU A 362 -13.70 -11.37 -16.74
CA LEU A 362 -14.74 -10.37 -16.46
C LEU A 362 -15.77 -10.83 -15.43
N THR A 363 -16.09 -12.13 -15.36
CA THR A 363 -17.07 -12.68 -14.41
C THR A 363 -16.62 -12.59 -12.95
N GLU A 364 -15.33 -12.34 -12.71
CA GLU A 364 -14.72 -12.36 -11.37
C GLU A 364 -14.18 -10.99 -10.96
N LEU A 365 -13.76 -10.17 -11.92
CA LEU A 365 -13.11 -8.88 -11.67
C LEU A 365 -13.90 -7.99 -10.70
N TRP A 366 -15.23 -7.95 -10.87
CA TRP A 366 -16.11 -7.10 -10.06
C TRP A 366 -17.28 -7.85 -9.42
N ALA A 367 -17.14 -9.15 -9.18
CA ALA A 367 -18.22 -9.96 -8.59
C ALA A 367 -18.53 -9.60 -7.12
N GLY A 368 -17.57 -8.99 -6.42
CA GLY A 368 -17.76 -8.57 -5.02
C GLY A 368 -16.97 -7.32 -4.63
N ARG A 369 -16.39 -6.61 -5.62
CA ARG A 369 -15.61 -5.39 -5.40
C ARG A 369 -15.60 -4.52 -6.64
N GLU A 370 -15.72 -3.21 -6.44
CA GLU A 370 -15.58 -2.17 -7.45
C GLU A 370 -14.17 -1.56 -7.48
N GLY A 371 -13.91 -0.76 -8.51
CA GLY A 371 -12.64 -0.06 -8.74
C GLY A 371 -11.78 -0.69 -9.82
N GLY A 372 -10.71 0.03 -10.17
CA GLY A 372 -9.68 -0.44 -11.09
C GLY A 372 -8.93 -1.66 -10.56
N ILE A 373 -8.10 -2.24 -11.41
CA ILE A 373 -7.30 -3.42 -11.07
C ILE A 373 -5.87 -3.22 -11.55
N THR A 374 -4.91 -3.59 -10.73
CA THR A 374 -3.51 -3.69 -11.16
C THR A 374 -3.21 -5.14 -11.57
N PHE A 375 -2.80 -5.34 -12.82
CA PHE A 375 -2.40 -6.64 -13.37
C PHE A 375 -0.87 -6.74 -13.45
N LEU A 376 -0.34 -7.85 -12.96
CA LEU A 376 1.02 -8.30 -13.23
C LEU A 376 0.93 -9.27 -14.40
N MET A 377 1.33 -8.80 -15.58
CA MET A 377 1.12 -9.47 -16.86
C MET A 377 2.44 -9.93 -17.44
N LEU A 378 2.51 -11.18 -17.91
CA LEU A 378 3.72 -11.68 -18.57
C LEU A 378 3.91 -11.04 -19.96
N PRO A 379 5.16 -10.88 -20.43
CA PRO A 379 5.45 -10.31 -21.74
C PRO A 379 4.73 -10.97 -22.92
N GLN A 380 4.62 -12.30 -22.92
CA GLN A 380 3.95 -13.04 -24.01
C GLN A 380 2.44 -12.74 -24.04
N MET A 381 1.84 -12.50 -22.88
CA MET A 381 0.43 -12.12 -22.78
C MET A 381 0.22 -10.69 -23.27
N ALA A 382 1.11 -9.76 -22.89
CA ALA A 382 1.12 -8.40 -23.41
C ALA A 382 1.25 -8.39 -24.94
N ARG A 383 2.11 -9.26 -25.50
CA ARG A 383 2.24 -9.44 -26.95
C ARG A 383 0.94 -9.89 -27.61
N HIS A 384 0.23 -10.87 -27.04
CA HIS A 384 -1.07 -11.29 -27.57
C HIS A 384 -2.09 -10.14 -27.55
N MET A 385 -2.10 -9.31 -26.51
CA MET A 385 -2.97 -8.13 -26.46
C MET A 385 -2.62 -7.13 -27.56
N TYR A 386 -1.33 -6.90 -27.80
CA TYR A 386 -0.88 -6.05 -28.91
C TYR A 386 -1.29 -6.58 -30.29
N ASP A 387 -1.19 -7.89 -30.50
CA ASP A 387 -1.55 -8.56 -31.76
C ASP A 387 -3.08 -8.56 -31.98
N LEU A 388 -3.88 -8.52 -30.92
CA LEU A 388 -5.33 -8.29 -30.96
C LEU A 388 -5.73 -6.86 -31.36
N GLY A 389 -4.78 -5.93 -31.34
CA GLY A 389 -5.01 -4.55 -31.76
C GLY A 389 -4.79 -3.50 -30.67
N PHE A 390 -4.56 -3.88 -29.40
CA PHE A 390 -4.31 -2.93 -28.32
C PHE A 390 -2.91 -2.32 -28.42
N LYS A 391 -2.81 -1.12 -28.99
CA LYS A 391 -1.53 -0.44 -29.27
C LYS A 391 -0.97 0.35 -28.09
N SER A 392 -1.74 0.48 -27.01
CA SER A 392 -1.28 1.01 -25.72
C SER A 392 -1.94 0.28 -24.55
N LYS A 393 -1.38 0.46 -23.34
CA LYS A 393 -2.04 0.01 -22.10
C LYS A 393 -3.34 0.78 -21.84
N ASP A 394 -3.39 2.07 -22.22
CA ASP A 394 -4.57 2.93 -22.05
C ASP A 394 -5.80 2.39 -22.79
N GLU A 395 -5.63 1.84 -24.00
CA GLU A 395 -6.72 1.22 -24.74
C GLU A 395 -7.32 0.01 -23.99
N ILE A 396 -6.50 -0.73 -23.23
CA ILE A 396 -6.97 -1.83 -22.39
C ILE A 396 -7.68 -1.27 -21.15
N TYR A 397 -7.16 -0.22 -20.53
CA TYR A 397 -7.79 0.44 -19.38
C TYR A 397 -9.19 0.98 -19.74
N GLU A 398 -9.31 1.67 -20.86
CA GLU A 398 -10.61 2.13 -21.39
C GLU A 398 -11.55 0.97 -21.73
N TRP A 399 -11.02 -0.11 -22.31
CA TRP A 399 -11.82 -1.29 -22.60
C TRP A 399 -12.35 -1.94 -21.32
N LEU A 400 -11.53 -2.06 -20.28
CA LEU A 400 -11.95 -2.56 -18.96
C LEU A 400 -13.03 -1.67 -18.36
N GLN A 401 -12.85 -0.35 -18.41
CA GLN A 401 -13.84 0.60 -17.90
C GLN A 401 -15.19 0.45 -18.63
N LYS A 402 -15.18 0.35 -19.96
CA LYS A 402 -16.39 0.14 -20.77
C LYS A 402 -17.09 -1.18 -20.43
N LYS A 403 -16.34 -2.23 -20.07
CA LYS A 403 -16.88 -3.53 -19.64
C LYS A 403 -17.36 -3.54 -18.19
N SER A 404 -17.03 -2.52 -17.40
CA SER A 404 -17.31 -2.47 -15.97
C SER A 404 -18.71 -1.94 -15.61
N TYR A 405 -19.53 -1.55 -16.60
CA TYR A 405 -20.86 -1.01 -16.34
C TYR A 405 -21.83 -2.06 -15.82
N VAL A 406 -22.46 -1.75 -14.68
CA VAL A 406 -23.52 -2.55 -14.07
C VAL A 406 -24.73 -1.67 -13.75
N THR A 407 -25.86 -2.31 -13.43
CA THR A 407 -27.05 -1.59 -12.96
C THR A 407 -26.81 -1.03 -11.55
N MET A 408 -27.43 0.10 -11.21
CA MET A 408 -27.42 0.66 -9.84
C MET A 408 -27.93 -0.34 -8.81
N LYS A 409 -28.87 -1.20 -9.18
CA LYS A 409 -29.35 -2.30 -8.34
C LYS A 409 -28.22 -3.24 -7.91
N GLU A 410 -27.32 -3.60 -8.83
CA GLU A 410 -26.16 -4.44 -8.54
C GLU A 410 -25.03 -3.66 -7.87
N TYR A 411 -24.83 -2.40 -8.26
CA TYR A 411 -23.86 -1.54 -7.60
C TYR A 411 -24.14 -1.36 -6.10
N ARG A 412 -25.42 -1.28 -5.71
CA ARG A 412 -25.87 -1.19 -4.30
C ARG A 412 -25.62 -2.44 -3.46
N THR A 413 -25.25 -3.57 -4.07
CA THR A 413 -24.90 -4.78 -3.32
C THR A 413 -23.42 -4.83 -2.91
N HIS A 414 -22.62 -3.84 -3.34
CA HIS A 414 -21.21 -3.74 -3.01
C HIS A 414 -21.02 -2.89 -1.75
N SER A 415 -20.07 -3.28 -0.89
CA SER A 415 -19.89 -2.65 0.43
C SER A 415 -19.09 -1.35 0.42
N TRP A 416 -18.12 -1.20 -0.48
CA TRP A 416 -17.26 -0.01 -0.52
C TRP A 416 -17.93 1.23 -1.13
N PRO A 417 -18.91 1.12 -2.05
CA PRO A 417 -19.74 2.24 -2.47
C PRO A 417 -20.41 2.99 -1.31
N ASP A 418 -20.78 2.32 -0.22
CA ASP A 418 -21.31 3.00 0.99
C ASP A 418 -20.35 4.09 1.49
N VAL A 419 -19.03 3.83 1.39
CA VAL A 419 -17.98 4.74 1.84
C VAL A 419 -17.66 5.76 0.74
N GLN A 420 -17.41 5.29 -0.48
CA GLN A 420 -16.94 6.14 -1.60
C GLN A 420 -18.00 7.15 -2.04
N THR A 421 -19.29 6.82 -1.91
CA THR A 421 -20.39 7.70 -2.31
C THR A 421 -20.91 8.57 -1.17
N ASN A 422 -20.22 8.63 -0.02
CA ASN A 422 -20.68 9.32 1.19
C ASN A 422 -22.09 8.86 1.60
N ALA A 423 -22.24 7.57 1.86
CA ALA A 423 -23.52 6.93 2.17
C ALA A 423 -24.61 7.25 1.12
N TRP A 424 -24.26 7.16 -0.16
CA TRP A 424 -25.14 7.40 -1.32
C TRP A 424 -25.61 8.84 -1.50
N LEU A 425 -25.12 9.78 -0.69
CA LEU A 425 -25.45 11.21 -0.77
C LEU A 425 -24.59 11.98 -1.78
N GLY A 426 -23.42 11.44 -2.13
CA GLY A 426 -22.53 11.99 -3.14
C GLY A 426 -23.21 12.10 -4.51
N ILE A 427 -22.74 13.04 -5.32
CA ILE A 427 -23.25 13.26 -6.68
C ILE A 427 -22.57 12.30 -7.63
N GLU A 428 -23.35 11.53 -8.38
CA GLU A 428 -22.82 10.71 -9.46
C GLU A 428 -22.44 11.62 -10.64
N PRO A 429 -21.17 11.58 -11.12
CA PRO A 429 -20.64 12.59 -12.04
C PRO A 429 -21.42 12.77 -13.34
N THR A 430 -21.99 11.68 -13.88
CA THR A 430 -22.63 11.70 -15.20
C THR A 430 -24.07 12.22 -15.14
N SER A 431 -24.83 11.82 -14.13
CA SER A 431 -26.22 12.22 -13.93
C SER A 431 -26.37 13.59 -13.27
N GLY A 432 -25.36 14.04 -12.51
CA GLY A 432 -25.44 15.23 -11.68
C GLY A 432 -26.42 15.10 -10.49
N LYS A 433 -26.84 13.88 -10.16
CA LYS A 433 -27.78 13.58 -9.07
C LYS A 433 -27.12 12.78 -7.96
N PRO A 434 -27.64 12.84 -6.72
CA PRO A 434 -27.21 11.94 -5.66
C PRO A 434 -27.40 10.46 -6.04
N TYR A 435 -26.44 9.59 -5.70
CA TYR A 435 -26.53 8.15 -5.97
C TYR A 435 -27.82 7.50 -5.43
N LYS A 436 -28.31 7.97 -4.28
CA LYS A 436 -29.57 7.51 -3.67
C LYS A 436 -30.81 7.77 -4.53
N GLU A 437 -30.77 8.74 -5.44
CA GLU A 437 -31.91 9.15 -6.29
C GLU A 437 -31.93 8.46 -7.65
N LEU A 438 -30.86 7.72 -7.98
CA LEU A 438 -30.76 7.03 -9.27
C LEU A 438 -31.68 5.81 -9.31
N PRO A 439 -32.39 5.57 -10.43
CA PRO A 439 -33.22 4.39 -10.58
C PRO A 439 -32.37 3.12 -10.66
N ASP A 440 -32.95 1.98 -10.30
CA ASP A 440 -32.27 0.69 -10.20
C ASP A 440 -31.63 0.23 -11.52
N ASP A 441 -32.20 0.61 -12.66
CA ASP A 441 -31.74 0.28 -14.01
C ASP A 441 -30.71 1.28 -14.58
N TYR A 442 -30.41 2.36 -13.86
CA TYR A 442 -29.35 3.28 -14.26
C TYR A 442 -28.00 2.56 -14.27
N MET A 443 -27.20 2.81 -15.31
CA MET A 443 -25.92 2.14 -15.48
C MET A 443 -24.80 2.98 -14.86
N VAL A 444 -24.02 2.36 -13.98
CA VAL A 444 -22.83 2.95 -13.37
C VAL A 444 -21.61 2.07 -13.62
N PRO A 445 -20.42 2.66 -13.87
CA PRO A 445 -19.22 1.87 -14.02
C PRO A 445 -18.68 1.43 -12.65
N MET A 446 -18.19 0.19 -12.56
CA MET A 446 -17.40 -0.25 -11.40
C MET A 446 -16.04 0.46 -11.37
N ILE A 447 -15.50 0.86 -12.52
CA ILE A 447 -14.28 1.65 -12.63
C ILE A 447 -14.62 3.11 -12.93
N ALA A 448 -14.38 4.01 -11.97
CA ALA A 448 -14.67 5.43 -12.14
C ALA A 448 -13.77 6.07 -13.21
N ASP A 449 -12.46 5.87 -13.12
CA ASP A 449 -11.46 6.35 -14.10
C ASP A 449 -10.73 5.14 -14.69
N PRO A 450 -10.64 4.99 -16.03
CA PRO A 450 -9.85 3.90 -16.63
C PRO A 450 -8.42 3.80 -16.06
N TYR A 451 -7.78 4.93 -15.76
CA TYR A 451 -6.42 4.98 -15.22
C TYR A 451 -6.31 4.54 -13.76
N ASP A 452 -7.42 4.23 -13.08
CA ASP A 452 -7.40 3.47 -11.82
C ASP A 452 -6.89 2.04 -12.03
N SER A 453 -7.01 1.51 -13.26
CA SER A 453 -6.40 0.24 -13.65
C SER A 453 -4.94 0.43 -14.05
N CYS A 454 -4.15 -0.62 -13.89
CA CYS A 454 -2.72 -0.61 -14.17
C CYS A 454 -2.29 -1.95 -14.75
N ILE A 455 -1.41 -1.95 -15.74
CA ILE A 455 -0.72 -3.15 -16.24
C ILE A 455 0.77 -2.95 -16.06
N ILE A 456 1.37 -3.89 -15.33
CA ILE A 456 2.80 -3.97 -15.10
C ILE A 456 3.27 -5.23 -15.82
N VAL A 457 4.06 -5.05 -16.88
CA VAL A 457 4.61 -6.18 -17.62
C VAL A 457 5.84 -6.69 -16.90
N THR A 458 5.78 -7.93 -16.42
CA THR A 458 6.85 -8.52 -15.63
C THR A 458 6.70 -10.04 -15.49
N GLY A 459 7.74 -10.71 -15.03
CA GLY A 459 7.79 -12.15 -14.85
C GLY A 459 8.02 -12.90 -16.17
N GLY A 460 8.16 -14.22 -16.04
CA GLY A 460 8.34 -15.10 -17.19
C GLY A 460 7.97 -16.54 -16.87
N GLY A 461 8.05 -17.39 -17.90
CA GLY A 461 7.71 -18.81 -17.81
C GLY A 461 6.25 -19.10 -18.14
N GLU A 462 5.49 -19.59 -17.16
CA GLU A 462 4.11 -20.05 -17.35
C GLU A 462 3.11 -18.88 -17.44
N GLU A 463 2.23 -18.89 -18.45
CA GLU A 463 1.32 -17.80 -18.79
C GLU A 463 0.13 -17.69 -17.83
N TYR A 464 0.38 -17.26 -16.60
CA TYR A 464 -0.63 -16.94 -15.59
C TYR A 464 -0.43 -15.52 -15.03
N PRO A 465 -1.34 -14.57 -15.28
CA PRO A 465 -1.25 -13.22 -14.73
C PRO A 465 -1.74 -13.21 -13.29
N GLN A 466 -1.13 -12.37 -12.45
CA GLN A 466 -1.69 -12.06 -11.12
C GLN A 466 -2.36 -10.70 -11.16
N TRP A 467 -3.26 -10.45 -10.22
CA TRP A 467 -3.91 -9.16 -10.09
C TRP A 467 -4.07 -8.78 -8.63
N LEU A 468 -4.07 -7.48 -8.37
CA LEU A 468 -4.09 -6.89 -7.03
C LEU A 468 -4.89 -5.58 -7.07
N GLY A 469 -5.01 -4.94 -5.91
CA GLY A 469 -5.76 -3.69 -5.80
C GLY A 469 -5.33 -2.62 -6.81
N ALA A 470 -6.30 -1.83 -7.26
CA ALA A 470 -6.16 -0.71 -8.19
C ALA A 470 -5.01 0.27 -7.88
N ARG A 471 -4.71 1.14 -8.85
CA ARG A 471 -4.10 2.45 -8.52
C ARG A 471 -5.01 3.18 -7.55
N ARG A 472 -4.44 4.08 -6.76
CA ARG A 472 -5.27 4.99 -5.97
C ARG A 472 -5.54 6.22 -6.82
N GLY A 473 -6.81 6.43 -7.19
CA GLY A 473 -7.26 7.65 -7.84
C GLY A 473 -6.77 8.90 -7.09
N ALA A 474 -6.47 9.95 -7.86
CA ALA A 474 -5.88 11.23 -7.42
C ALA A 474 -4.46 11.21 -6.84
N GLY A 475 -3.80 10.06 -6.67
CA GLY A 475 -2.42 9.96 -6.19
C GLY A 475 -1.37 9.88 -7.31
N ASN A 476 -0.29 10.66 -7.20
CA ASN A 476 0.93 10.40 -7.97
C ASN A 476 1.76 9.37 -7.21
N LEU A 477 1.87 8.14 -7.72
CA LEU A 477 2.49 7.01 -7.02
C LEU A 477 3.93 6.73 -7.49
N ALA A 478 4.48 7.58 -8.34
CA ALA A 478 5.79 7.42 -8.94
C ALA A 478 6.82 8.41 -8.37
N TYR A 479 7.96 7.88 -7.93
CA TYR A 479 9.04 8.61 -7.27
C TYR A 479 10.34 8.42 -8.04
N CYS A 480 11.12 9.49 -8.24
CA CYS A 480 12.32 9.45 -9.06
C CYS A 480 13.50 8.85 -8.29
N ILE A 481 14.09 7.77 -8.81
CA ILE A 481 15.28 7.16 -8.23
C ILE A 481 16.53 7.98 -8.54
N ASP A 482 16.60 8.57 -9.73
CA ASP A 482 17.80 9.27 -10.19
C ASP A 482 18.08 10.55 -9.40
N TYR A 483 17.07 11.11 -8.72
CA TYR A 483 17.27 12.20 -7.77
C TYR A 483 18.21 11.78 -6.63
N TRP A 484 18.07 10.56 -6.12
CA TRP A 484 18.79 10.06 -4.94
C TRP A 484 20.16 9.42 -5.26
N ARG A 485 20.59 9.44 -6.52
CA ARG A 485 21.85 8.81 -6.97
C ARG A 485 23.11 9.56 -6.54
#